data_AF-A0A8J7JU51-F1
#
_entry.id   AF-A0A8J7JU51-F1
#
_cell.length_a   1.000
_cell.length_b   1.000
_cell.length_c   1.000
_cell.angle_alpha   90.00
_cell.angle_beta   90.00
_cell.angle_gamma   90.00
#
_symmetry.space_group_name_H-M   'P 1'
#
loop_
_entity.id
_entity.type
_entity.pdbx_description
1 polymer ?
#
loop_
_entity_poly.entity_id
_entity_poly.type
_entity_poly.pdbx_seq_one_letter_code
_entity_poly.pdbx_strand_id
1 'polypeptide(L)'
;MTIQTVFIPSTDEHEGVYFARYRVKWVCPACGGQRGEIFPIRSYDGSRSQVCDGWRNPCGHIDRYSQVRQEAATNGLNLKAETGGSSC
;
A
#
# COMPACT_ATOMS: atom_id res chain seq x y z
N MET A 1 -10.54 12.79 9.05
CA MET A 1 -10.13 11.61 8.25
C MET A 1 -8.71 11.84 7.78
N THR A 2 -7.76 10.99 8.17
CA THR A 2 -6.34 11.18 7.83
C THR A 2 -5.99 10.39 6.58
N ILE A 3 -5.27 11.00 5.65
CA ILE A 3 -4.69 10.32 4.49
C ILE A 3 -3.22 10.07 4.79
N GLN A 4 -2.76 8.86 4.53
CA GLN A 4 -1.37 8.44 4.71
C GLN A 4 -0.84 7.85 3.42
N THR A 5 0.46 8.02 3.20
CA THR A 5 1.19 7.43 2.08
C THR A 5 1.98 6.23 2.61
N VAL A 6 1.78 5.05 2.00
CA VAL A 6 2.50 3.82 2.35
C VAL A 6 3.30 3.30 1.17
N PHE A 7 4.50 2.79 1.43
CA PHE A 7 5.37 2.12 0.48
C PHE A 7 5.28 0.61 0.66
N ILE A 8 4.60 -0.08 -0.26
CA ILE A 8 4.29 -1.52 -0.16
C ILE A 8 4.58 -2.22 -1.50
N PRO A 9 4.63 -3.57 -1.53
CA PRO A 9 4.70 -4.31 -2.80
C PRO A 9 3.56 -3.91 -3.74
N SER A 10 3.89 -3.57 -4.98
CA SER A 10 2.89 -3.18 -5.99
C SER A 10 2.15 -4.38 -6.60
N THR A 11 2.71 -5.57 -6.43
CA THR A 11 2.13 -6.87 -6.80
C THR A 11 2.51 -7.90 -5.72
N ASP A 12 1.94 -9.09 -5.76
CA ASP A 12 2.29 -10.18 -4.84
C ASP A 12 3.65 -10.80 -5.22
N GLU A 13 3.87 -11.06 -6.50
CA GLU A 13 5.17 -11.48 -7.08
C GLU A 13 6.06 -10.26 -7.31
N HIS A 14 6.50 -9.63 -6.22
CA HIS A 14 7.20 -8.37 -6.29
C HIS A 14 8.68 -8.48 -6.68
N GLU A 15 9.23 -9.69 -6.81
CA GLU A 15 10.58 -9.98 -7.26
C GLU A 15 11.69 -9.24 -6.47
N GLY A 16 11.39 -8.77 -5.26
CA GLY A 16 12.23 -7.87 -4.48
C GLY A 16 12.41 -6.44 -5.06
N VAL A 17 11.72 -6.07 -6.14
CA VAL A 17 11.91 -4.77 -6.83
C VAL A 17 10.60 -4.01 -7.10
N TYR A 18 9.47 -4.69 -7.20
CA TYR A 18 8.18 -4.08 -7.54
C TYR A 18 7.47 -3.53 -6.29
N PHE A 19 7.76 -2.27 -5.98
CA PHE A 19 7.16 -1.52 -4.88
C PHE A 19 6.63 -0.18 -5.36
N ALA A 20 5.57 0.32 -4.72
CA ALA A 20 4.98 1.61 -5.04
C ALA A 20 4.46 2.32 -3.80
N ARG A 21 4.30 3.64 -3.92
CA ARG A 21 3.65 4.47 -2.89
C ARG A 21 2.16 4.58 -3.18
N TYR A 22 1.34 4.31 -2.17
CA TYR A 22 -0.11 4.40 -2.25
C TYR A 22 -0.63 5.35 -1.18
N ARG A 23 -1.51 6.28 -1.58
CA ARG A 23 -2.26 7.16 -0.70
C ARG A 23 -3.57 6.49 -0.34
N VAL A 24 -3.80 6.29 0.96
CA VAL A 24 -4.97 5.57 1.48
C VAL A 24 -5.57 6.30 2.67
N LYS A 25 -6.86 6.07 2.90
CA LYS A 25 -7.52 6.52 4.11
C LYS A 25 -6.92 5.72 5.26
N TRP A 26 -6.51 6.39 6.33
CA TRP A 26 -5.82 5.74 7.45
C TRP A 26 -6.79 5.06 8.43
N VAL A 27 -7.62 4.17 7.89
CA VAL A 27 -8.66 3.44 8.61
C VAL A 27 -8.62 1.95 8.23
N CYS A 28 -8.90 1.09 9.20
CA CYS A 28 -8.98 -0.34 9.03
C CYS A 28 -10.13 -0.66 8.06
N PRO A 29 -9.89 -1.36 6.95
CA PRO A 29 -10.94 -1.64 5.97
C PRO A 29 -12.03 -2.58 6.51
N ALA A 30 -11.76 -3.34 7.59
CA ALA A 30 -12.70 -4.29 8.17
C ALA A 30 -13.69 -3.64 9.16
N CYS A 31 -13.24 -2.68 9.99
CA CYS A 31 -14.06 -2.11 11.06
C CYS A 31 -14.13 -0.58 11.09
N GLY A 32 -13.40 0.11 10.22
CA GLY A 32 -13.33 1.58 10.17
C GLY A 32 -12.51 2.23 11.29
N GLY A 33 -11.96 1.46 12.24
CA GLY A 33 -11.07 1.96 13.29
C GLY A 33 -9.73 2.49 12.74
N GLN A 34 -8.93 3.17 13.56
CA GLN A 34 -7.65 3.74 13.10
C GLN A 34 -6.64 2.63 12.75
N ARG A 35 -5.91 2.79 11.63
CA ARG A 35 -4.74 1.94 11.34
C ARG A 35 -3.59 2.23 12.31
N GLY A 36 -2.75 1.24 12.55
CA GLY A 36 -1.59 1.37 13.43
C GLY A 36 -0.53 2.37 12.94
N GLU A 37 0.52 2.54 13.73
CA GLU A 37 1.70 3.28 13.31
C GLU A 37 2.49 2.49 12.26
N ILE A 38 3.08 3.22 11.29
CA ILE A 38 3.92 2.63 10.25
C ILE A 38 5.29 2.33 10.83
N PHE A 39 5.80 1.13 10.57
CA PHE A 39 7.17 0.73 10.88
C PHE A 39 7.78 -0.05 9.71
N PRO A 40 9.11 0.02 9.52
CA PRO A 40 9.77 -0.71 8.45
C PRO A 40 9.70 -2.22 8.71
N ILE A 41 9.28 -2.97 7.70
CA ILE A 41 9.33 -4.43 7.66
C ILE A 41 10.00 -4.90 6.38
N ARG A 42 10.41 -6.16 6.35
CA ARG A 42 10.98 -6.78 5.14
C ARG A 42 9.92 -7.67 4.49
N SER A 43 9.56 -7.36 3.23
CA SER A 43 8.74 -8.25 2.39
C SER A 43 9.65 -9.20 1.62
N TYR A 44 9.26 -10.46 1.56
CA TYR A 44 10.03 -11.53 0.91
C TYR A 44 9.24 -12.12 -0.25
N ASP A 45 9.93 -12.32 -1.36
CA ASP A 45 9.48 -13.07 -2.53
C ASP A 45 10.58 -14.09 -2.88
N GLY A 46 10.42 -15.32 -2.37
CA GLY A 46 11.48 -16.32 -2.36
C GLY A 46 12.73 -15.83 -1.60
N SER A 47 13.90 -15.85 -2.27
CA SER A 47 15.16 -15.34 -1.73
C SER A 47 15.33 -13.82 -1.87
N ARG A 48 14.43 -13.16 -2.61
CA ARG A 48 14.49 -11.71 -2.87
C ARG A 48 13.69 -10.98 -1.79
N SER A 49 14.20 -9.84 -1.33
CA SER A 49 13.53 -9.09 -0.28
C SER A 49 13.83 -7.61 -0.34
N GLN A 50 12.90 -6.80 0.15
CA GLN A 50 12.99 -5.35 0.17
C GLN A 50 12.29 -4.80 1.42
N VAL A 51 12.76 -3.67 1.94
CA VAL A 51 12.14 -2.98 3.06
C VAL A 51 10.91 -2.21 2.58
N CYS A 52 9.78 -2.39 3.26
CA CYS A 52 8.51 -1.73 3.00
C CYS A 52 7.81 -1.34 4.31
N ASP A 53 6.69 -0.65 4.18
CA ASP A 53 5.90 -0.16 5.32
C ASP A 53 4.96 -1.26 5.83
N GLY A 54 5.11 -1.61 7.11
CA GLY A 54 4.21 -2.47 7.86
C GLY A 54 3.47 -1.68 8.94
N TRP A 55 2.32 -2.18 9.38
CA TRP A 55 1.58 -1.62 10.52
C TRP A 55 0.80 -2.73 11.24
N ARG A 56 0.42 -2.48 12.48
CA ARG A 56 -0.46 -3.35 13.26
C ARG A 56 -1.69 -2.58 13.72
N ASN A 57 -2.85 -2.97 13.21
CA ASN A 57 -4.09 -2.32 13.59
C ASN A 57 -4.42 -2.64 15.07
N PRO A 58 -4.70 -1.63 15.92
CA PRO A 58 -5.10 -1.85 17.31
C PRO A 58 -6.35 -2.73 17.47
N CYS A 59 -7.21 -2.75 16.45
CA CYS A 59 -8.41 -3.60 16.41
C CYS A 59 -8.11 -5.10 16.17
N GLY A 60 -6.86 -5.48 15.92
CA GLY A 60 -6.46 -6.87 15.69
C GLY A 60 -6.70 -7.41 14.27
N HIS A 61 -7.43 -6.69 13.41
CA HIS A 61 -7.64 -7.10 12.03
C HIS A 61 -6.37 -6.94 11.18
N ILE A 62 -6.10 -7.96 10.36
CA ILE A 62 -5.00 -7.96 9.40
C ILE A 62 -5.36 -7.10 8.20
N ASP A 63 -4.47 -6.17 7.85
CA ASP A 63 -4.59 -5.33 6.68
C ASP A 63 -3.68 -5.86 5.58
N ARG A 64 -4.26 -6.50 4.56
CA ARG A 64 -3.46 -7.11 3.49
C ARG A 64 -3.06 -6.04 2.48
N TYR A 65 -1.82 -6.11 1.99
CA TYR A 65 -1.34 -5.23 0.91
C TYR A 65 -2.22 -5.28 -0.34
N SER A 66 -2.81 -6.43 -0.66
CA SER A 66 -3.78 -6.53 -1.76
C SER A 66 -5.03 -5.66 -1.56
N GLN A 67 -5.53 -5.54 -0.32
CA GLN A 67 -6.66 -4.67 0.00
C GLN A 67 -6.26 -3.19 -0.06
N VAL A 68 -5.05 -2.85 0.39
CA VAL A 68 -4.48 -1.51 0.27
C VAL A 68 -4.38 -1.08 -1.20
N ARG A 69 -3.93 -1.98 -2.08
CA ARG A 69 -3.88 -1.75 -3.53
C ARG A 69 -5.27 -1.55 -4.14
N GLN A 70 -6.24 -2.37 -3.74
CA GLN A 70 -7.64 -2.22 -4.19
C GLN A 70 -8.28 -0.91 -3.72
N GLU A 71 -8.04 -0.53 -2.47
CA GLU A 71 -8.48 0.75 -1.92
C GLU A 71 -7.84 1.90 -2.73
N ALA A 72 -6.53 1.85 -2.95
CA ALA A 72 -5.81 2.86 -3.69
C ALA A 72 -6.32 3.03 -5.13
N ALA A 73 -6.73 1.93 -5.77
CA ALA A 73 -7.29 1.94 -7.13
C ALA A 73 -8.68 2.58 -7.22
N THR A 74 -9.46 2.57 -6.14
CA THR A 74 -10.87 3.03 -6.15
C THR A 74 -11.11 4.30 -5.34
N ASN A 75 -10.17 4.71 -4.47
CA ASN A 75 -10.35 5.84 -3.56
C ASN A 75 -10.15 7.23 -4.19
N GLY A 76 -9.73 7.31 -5.45
CA GLY A 76 -9.51 8.57 -6.18
C GLY A 76 -8.30 9.39 -5.70
N LEU A 77 -7.48 8.88 -4.78
CA LEU A 77 -6.29 9.56 -4.24
C LEU A 77 -5.01 9.25 -5.04
N ASN A 78 -5.06 8.20 -5.87
CA ASN A 78 -3.93 7.69 -6.64
C ASN A 78 -4.28 7.81 -8.12
N LEU A 79 -4.13 9.02 -8.66
CA LEU A 79 -4.26 9.24 -10.10
C LEU A 79 -3.22 8.37 -10.81
N LYS A 80 -3.63 7.68 -11.89
CA LYS A 80 -2.65 7.16 -12.85
C LYS A 80 -1.86 8.36 -13.34
N ALA A 81 -0.53 8.31 -13.20
CA ALA A 81 0.34 9.28 -13.84
C ALA A 81 -0.17 9.47 -15.27
N GLU A 82 -0.56 10.69 -15.59
CA GLU A 82 -1.05 11.06 -16.91
C GLU A 82 0.02 10.62 -17.89
N THR A 83 -0.30 9.62 -18.70
CA THR A 83 0.58 9.18 -19.79
C THR A 83 0.76 10.42 -20.66
N GLY A 84 1.93 11.05 -20.58
CA GLY A 84 2.28 12.17 -21.44
C GLY A 84 2.06 11.74 -22.88
N GLY A 85 1.03 12.29 -23.50
CA GLY A 85 0.77 12.12 -24.91
C GLY A 85 1.92 12.75 -25.68
N SER A 86 2.83 11.91 -26.17
CA SER A 86 3.59 12.25 -27.36
C SER A 86 2.60 12.33 -28.51
N SER A 87 2.20 13.55 -28.87
CA SER A 87 1.67 13.83 -30.20
C SER A 87 2.81 14.34 -31.07
N CYS A 88 2.86 13.70 -32.23
CA CYS A 88 3.67 13.92 -33.43
C CYS A 88 3.97 15.37 -33.81
#